data_AF-X1D4E5-F1
#
_entry.id   AF-X1D4E5-F1
#
_cell.length_a   1.000
_cell.length_b   1.000
_cell.length_c   1.000
_cell.angle_alpha   90.00
_cell.angle_beta   90.00
_cell.angle_gamma   90.00
#
_symmetry.space_group_name_H-M   'P 1'
#
loop_
_entity.id
_entity.type
_entity.pdbx_description
1 polymer ?
#
loop_
_entity_poly.entity_id
_entity_poly.type
_entity_poly.pdbx_seq_one_letter_code
_entity_poly.pdbx_strand_id
1 'polypeptide(L)'
;MVQLDGGRFATSDLNDLYRRVINRNNRLKKLLELDAPEIIINNEKRMLQEAVDALFDNGRRGRAVVGAGNRPLKSLSDMLKGKQGRFRQNLLGKRVDYSGRSVIVVNPNLKLEQCGLPKKIALELFKPFVMKKLVDEGFAQNIKSAKTMVEKESNEVWDILE
;
A
#
# COMPACT_ATOMS: atom_id res chain seq x y z
N MET A 1 8.54 -4.84 -8.56
CA MET A 1 8.10 -4.86 -9.97
C MET A 1 6.90 -5.76 -10.02
N VAL A 2 5.79 -5.31 -10.60
CA VAL A 2 4.54 -6.06 -10.65
C VAL A 2 4.17 -6.23 -12.12
N GLN A 3 3.86 -7.45 -12.53
CA GLN A 3 3.39 -7.74 -13.88
C GLN A 3 1.91 -7.33 -13.99
N LEU A 4 1.57 -6.67 -15.07
CA LEU A 4 0.20 -6.31 -15.43
C LEU A 4 -0.30 -7.26 -16.52
N ASP A 5 -1.63 -7.33 -16.64
CA ASP A 5 -2.28 -8.05 -17.73
C ASP A 5 -1.74 -7.58 -19.09
N GLY A 6 -1.54 -8.52 -20.01
CA GLY A 6 -0.94 -8.25 -21.32
C GLY A 6 0.58 -8.11 -21.33
N GLY A 7 1.28 -8.65 -20.33
CA GLY A 7 2.75 -8.78 -20.33
C GLY A 7 3.52 -7.48 -20.07
N ARG A 8 2.84 -6.41 -19.68
CA ARG A 8 3.47 -5.14 -19.29
C ARG A 8 3.97 -5.23 -17.86
N PHE A 9 4.96 -4.41 -17.51
CA PHE A 9 5.47 -4.34 -16.14
C PHE A 9 5.34 -2.93 -15.57
N ALA A 10 4.89 -2.85 -14.33
CA ALA A 10 4.92 -1.64 -13.53
C ALA A 10 6.11 -1.72 -12.55
N THR A 11 6.95 -0.69 -12.58
CA THR A 11 8.11 -0.54 -11.67
C THR A 11 7.96 0.69 -10.81
N SER A 12 8.53 0.64 -9.60
CA SER A 12 8.65 1.82 -8.75
C SER A 12 9.63 2.81 -9.38
N ASP A 13 9.35 4.10 -9.24
CA ASP A 13 10.25 5.19 -9.66
C ASP A 13 11.67 5.02 -9.07
N LEU A 14 11.79 4.46 -7.87
CA LEU A 14 13.07 4.15 -7.24
C LEU A 14 13.94 3.22 -8.10
N ASN A 15 13.35 2.26 -8.80
CA ASN A 15 14.11 1.32 -9.61
C ASN A 15 14.84 2.04 -10.74
N ASP A 16 14.23 3.06 -11.33
CA ASP A 16 14.84 3.85 -12.39
C ASP A 16 15.95 4.75 -11.82
N LEU A 17 15.77 5.30 -10.62
CA LEU A 17 16.80 6.08 -9.93
C LEU A 17 18.01 5.20 -9.56
N TYR A 18 17.78 4.02 -8.99
CA TYR A 18 18.84 3.04 -8.71
C TYR A 18 19.55 2.59 -9.98
N ARG A 19 18.81 2.28 -11.06
CA ARG A 19 19.40 1.89 -12.34
C ARG A 19 20.32 2.97 -12.90
N ARG A 20 19.94 4.25 -12.78
CA ARG A 20 20.80 5.38 -13.19
C ARG A 20 22.09 5.42 -12.39
N VAL A 21 22.04 5.30 -11.06
CA VAL A 21 23.24 5.26 -10.21
C VAL A 21 24.16 4.11 -10.60
N ILE A 22 23.61 2.90 -10.74
CA ILE A 22 24.39 1.70 -11.10
C ILE A 22 25.06 1.88 -12.47
N ASN A 23 24.31 2.36 -13.47
CA ASN A 23 24.85 2.55 -14.82
C ASN A 23 25.97 3.60 -14.84
N ARG A 24 25.81 4.70 -14.11
CA ARG A 24 26.85 5.75 -13.99
C ARG A 24 28.09 5.25 -13.26
N ASN A 25 27.91 4.49 -12.17
CA ASN A 25 29.01 3.92 -11.41
C ASN A 25 29.80 2.90 -12.24
N ASN A 26 29.11 2.00 -12.95
CA ASN A 26 29.76 1.01 -13.81
C ASN A 26 30.49 1.68 -14.98
N ARG A 27 29.94 2.77 -15.52
CA ARG A 27 30.60 3.58 -16.56
C ARG A 27 31.84 4.29 -16.04
N LEU A 28 31.77 4.91 -14.87
CA LEU A 28 32.91 5.54 -14.21
C LEU A 28 34.03 4.53 -13.95
N LYS A 29 33.69 3.33 -13.45
CA LYS A 29 34.66 2.25 -13.24
C LYS A 29 35.40 1.88 -14.53
N LYS A 30 34.68 1.70 -15.63
CA LYS A 30 35.28 1.42 -16.95
C LYS A 30 36.18 2.57 -17.46
N LEU A 31 35.78 3.82 -17.23
CA LEU A 31 36.59 4.98 -17.63
C LEU A 31 37.91 5.06 -16.83
N LEU A 32 37.90 4.65 -15.56
CA LEU A 32 39.11 4.55 -14.75
C LEU A 32 40.01 3.39 -15.21
N GLU A 33 39.43 2.24 -15.55
CA GLU A 33 40.18 1.08 -16.07
C GLU A 33 40.86 1.35 -17.43
N LEU A 34 40.31 2.27 -18.22
CA LEU A 34 40.82 2.67 -19.53
C LEU A 34 41.74 3.91 -19.47
N ASP A 35 42.08 4.39 -18.27
CA ASP A 35 42.86 5.62 -18.05
C ASP A 35 42.34 6.81 -18.89
N ALA A 36 41.01 6.98 -18.92
CA ALA A 36 40.38 8.06 -19.67
C ALA A 36 40.87 9.44 -19.16
N PRO A 37 40.92 10.47 -20.03
CA PRO A 37 41.30 11.82 -19.63
C PRO A 37 40.52 12.34 -18.43
N GLU A 38 41.20 13.11 -17.57
CA GLU A 38 40.67 13.58 -16.29
C GLU A 38 39.36 14.37 -16.45
N ILE A 39 39.23 15.14 -17.53
CA ILE A 39 38.01 15.90 -17.85
C ILE A 39 36.78 14.97 -17.99
N ILE A 40 36.96 13.81 -18.64
CA ILE A 40 35.89 12.84 -18.85
C ILE A 40 35.53 12.17 -17.52
N ILE A 41 36.53 11.79 -16.73
CA ILE A 41 36.35 11.22 -15.39
C ILE A 41 35.59 12.20 -14.49
N ASN A 42 35.98 13.47 -14.48
CA ASN A 42 35.35 14.51 -13.66
C ASN A 42 33.90 14.77 -14.08
N ASN A 43 33.59 14.72 -15.38
CA ASN A 43 32.22 14.79 -15.84
C ASN A 43 31.40 13.58 -15.40
N GLU A 44 31.91 12.35 -15.54
CA GLU A 44 31.18 11.15 -15.11
C GLU A 44 30.98 11.11 -13.58
N LYS A 45 31.97 11.56 -12.79
CA LYS A 45 31.83 11.76 -11.34
C LYS A 45 30.69 12.75 -11.02
N ARG A 46 30.61 13.89 -11.72
CA ARG A 46 29.50 14.84 -11.57
C ARG A 46 28.16 14.20 -11.92
N MET A 47 28.07 13.46 -13.02
CA MET A 47 26.82 12.78 -13.42
C MET A 47 26.41 11.68 -12.43
N LEU A 48 27.37 10.96 -11.84
CA LEU A 48 27.11 9.99 -10.78
C LEU A 48 26.58 10.68 -9.52
N GLN A 49 27.19 11.81 -9.11
CA GLN A 49 26.70 12.60 -7.98
C GLN A 49 25.26 13.07 -8.21
N GLU A 50 24.94 13.61 -9.39
CA GLU A 50 23.57 14.04 -9.73
C GLU A 50 22.58 12.88 -9.71
N ALA A 51 23.00 11.67 -10.10
CA ALA A 51 22.14 10.48 -10.02
C ALA A 51 21.88 10.06 -8.57
N VAL A 52 22.87 10.16 -7.68
CA VAL A 52 22.74 9.87 -6.24
C VAL A 52 21.88 10.94 -5.55
N ASP A 53 22.07 12.21 -5.90
CA ASP A 53 21.24 13.32 -5.40
C ASP A 53 19.78 13.09 -5.76
N ALA A 54 19.50 12.72 -7.02
CA ALA A 54 18.14 12.41 -7.47
C ALA A 54 17.53 11.17 -6.79
N LEU A 55 18.35 10.17 -6.43
CA LEU A 55 17.88 8.99 -5.68
C LEU A 55 17.39 9.38 -4.27
N PHE A 56 18.14 10.24 -3.58
CA PHE A 56 17.81 10.64 -2.20
C PHE A 56 16.74 11.73 -2.12
N ASP A 57 16.86 12.79 -2.92
CA ASP A 57 15.96 13.95 -2.90
C ASP A 57 15.87 14.60 -4.29
N ASN A 58 15.01 14.05 -5.15
CA ASN A 58 14.89 14.44 -6.54
C ASN A 58 14.30 15.84 -6.67
N GLY A 59 15.00 16.74 -7.38
CA GLY A 59 14.55 18.13 -7.56
C GLY A 59 14.99 19.08 -6.44
N ARG A 60 15.70 18.60 -5.42
CA ARG A 60 16.32 19.50 -4.41
C ARG A 60 17.40 20.40 -5.01
N ARG A 61 18.17 19.87 -5.96
CA ARG A 61 19.18 20.61 -6.73
C ARG A 61 18.92 20.46 -8.22
N GLY A 62 18.80 21.58 -8.92
CA GLY A 62 18.58 21.60 -10.37
C GLY A 62 17.20 21.10 -10.79
N ARG A 63 17.09 20.64 -12.05
CA ARG A 63 15.84 20.10 -12.60
C ARG A 63 15.63 18.67 -12.13
N ALA A 64 14.41 18.36 -11.70
CA ALA A 64 14.05 17.00 -11.31
C ALA A 64 14.23 16.02 -12.47
N VAL A 65 14.71 14.82 -12.15
CA VAL A 65 14.76 13.71 -13.09
C VAL A 65 13.33 13.28 -13.40
N VAL A 66 12.96 13.35 -14.68
CA VAL A 66 11.64 12.96 -15.19
C VAL A 66 11.65 11.55 -15.78
N GLY A 67 10.54 10.84 -15.58
CA GLY A 67 10.26 9.54 -16.20
C GLY A 67 9.37 9.68 -17.43
N ALA A 68 8.72 8.58 -17.82
CA ALA A 68 7.74 8.59 -18.89
C ALA A 68 6.60 9.59 -18.61
N GLY A 69 6.14 10.27 -19.66
CA GLY A 69 5.09 11.30 -19.55
C GLY A 69 5.54 12.60 -18.87
N ASN A 70 6.86 12.87 -18.84
CA ASN A 70 7.46 14.08 -18.26
C ASN A 70 7.13 14.29 -16.76
N ARG A 71 6.75 13.22 -16.06
CA ARG A 71 6.46 13.25 -14.61
C ARG A 71 7.77 13.13 -13.82
N PRO A 72 8.00 13.94 -12.78
CA PRO A 72 9.15 13.76 -11.90
C PRO A 72 9.07 12.41 -11.18
N LEU A 73 10.21 11.70 -11.15
CA LEU A 73 10.34 10.45 -10.42
C LEU A 73 10.34 10.72 -8.91
N LYS A 74 9.65 9.88 -8.14
CA LYS A 74 9.66 9.98 -6.67
C LYS A 74 10.96 9.40 -6.08
N SER A 75 11.63 10.22 -5.27
CA SER A 75 12.85 9.86 -4.54
C SER A 75 12.56 9.19 -3.20
N LEU A 76 13.62 8.77 -2.49
CA LEU A 76 13.50 8.24 -1.12
C LEU A 76 12.88 9.25 -0.15
N SER A 77 13.27 10.52 -0.23
CA SER A 77 12.70 11.58 0.61
C SER A 77 11.20 11.77 0.35
N ASP A 78 10.77 11.70 -0.91
CA ASP A 78 9.34 11.83 -1.28
C ASP A 78 8.49 10.67 -0.76
N MET A 79 9.09 9.50 -0.55
CA MET A 79 8.39 8.38 0.06
C MET A 79 8.09 8.63 1.54
N LEU A 80 8.85 9.49 2.21
CA LEU A 80 8.65 9.81 3.62
C LEU A 80 7.76 11.05 3.79
N LYS A 81 7.92 12.05 2.94
CA LYS A 81 7.27 13.36 3.03
C LYS A 81 5.88 13.38 2.37
N GLY A 82 5.09 14.40 2.75
CA GLY A 82 3.80 14.67 2.11
C GLY A 82 2.65 13.78 2.56
N LYS A 83 1.45 14.02 2.00
CA LYS A 83 0.21 13.32 2.38
C LYS A 83 0.24 11.82 2.03
N GLN A 84 0.87 11.48 0.91
CA GLN A 84 1.07 10.10 0.45
C GLN A 84 2.40 9.50 0.96
N GLY A 85 3.10 10.21 1.86
CA GLY A 85 4.32 9.74 2.48
C GLY A 85 4.03 8.72 3.58
N ARG A 86 5.01 7.86 3.86
CA ARG A 86 4.88 6.76 4.84
C ARG A 86 4.46 7.24 6.22
N PHE A 87 4.95 8.38 6.71
CA PHE A 87 4.57 8.89 8.03
C PHE A 87 3.06 9.17 8.10
N ARG A 88 2.52 9.92 7.14
CA ARG A 88 1.11 10.33 7.18
C ARG A 88 0.15 9.23 6.76
N GLN A 89 0.51 8.45 5.75
CA GLN A 89 -0.39 7.46 5.17
C GLN A 89 -0.31 6.09 5.86
N ASN A 90 0.84 5.74 6.45
CA ASN A 90 1.05 4.39 6.96
C ASN A 90 1.28 4.35 8.47
N LEU A 91 1.74 5.44 9.08
CA LEU A 91 1.97 5.47 10.53
C LEU A 91 0.81 6.12 11.29
N LEU A 92 0.28 7.25 10.81
CA LEU A 92 -0.80 7.98 11.50
C LEU A 92 -2.20 7.40 11.28
N GLY A 93 -2.45 6.83 10.10
CA GLY A 93 -3.72 6.19 9.76
C GLY A 93 -3.46 4.87 9.08
N LYS A 94 -4.19 3.83 9.44
CA LYS A 94 -4.12 2.52 8.80
C LYS A 94 -5.52 2.05 8.47
N ARG A 95 -5.63 1.19 7.46
CA ARG A 95 -6.83 0.39 7.28
C ARG A 95 -6.89 -0.59 8.44
N VAL A 96 -8.08 -0.72 9.03
CA VAL A 96 -8.33 -1.57 10.19
C VAL A 96 -9.38 -2.61 9.82
N ASP A 97 -9.17 -3.84 10.27
CA ASP A 97 -10.15 -4.91 10.17
C ASP A 97 -11.31 -4.66 11.16
N TYR A 98 -12.39 -5.44 11.04
CA TYR A 98 -13.60 -5.27 11.86
C TYR A 98 -14.17 -3.85 11.81
N SER A 99 -14.15 -3.25 10.62
CA SER A 99 -14.71 -1.93 10.37
C SER A 99 -15.68 -1.95 9.19
N GLY A 100 -16.69 -1.08 9.24
CA GLY A 100 -17.74 -0.97 8.23
C GLY A 100 -18.16 0.48 8.02
N ARG A 101 -18.80 0.76 6.88
CA ARG A 101 -19.38 2.07 6.58
C ARG A 101 -20.74 1.91 5.92
N SER A 102 -21.67 2.79 6.26
CA SER A 102 -22.99 2.87 5.63
C SER A 102 -23.52 4.30 5.66
N VAL A 103 -24.62 4.55 4.97
CA VAL A 103 -25.37 5.80 5.05
C VAL A 103 -26.14 5.84 6.37
N ILE A 104 -26.11 6.99 7.05
CA ILE A 104 -26.86 7.23 8.28
C ILE A 104 -28.27 7.73 7.96
N VAL A 105 -29.26 7.25 8.71
CA VAL A 105 -30.68 7.64 8.61
C VAL A 105 -31.21 7.88 10.01
N VAL A 106 -32.13 8.85 10.17
CA VAL A 106 -32.74 9.17 11.46
C VAL A 106 -33.74 8.07 11.87
N ASN A 107 -33.65 7.60 13.12
CA ASN A 107 -34.65 6.75 13.75
C ASN A 107 -35.02 7.34 15.12
N PRO A 108 -36.19 7.99 15.25
CA PRO A 108 -36.58 8.69 16.47
C PRO A 108 -36.92 7.76 17.65
N ASN A 109 -37.04 6.44 17.41
CA ASN A 109 -37.41 5.47 18.45
C ASN A 109 -36.21 4.91 19.22
N LEU A 110 -34.98 5.24 18.81
CA LEU A 110 -33.77 4.78 19.50
C LEU A 110 -33.44 5.66 20.70
N LYS A 111 -32.96 5.04 21.77
CA LYS A 111 -32.39 5.75 22.92
C LYS A 111 -31.00 6.33 22.59
N LEU A 112 -30.50 7.23 23.44
CA LEU A 112 -29.22 7.93 23.23
C LEU A 112 -28.03 6.96 23.13
N GLU A 113 -28.09 5.86 23.85
CA GLU A 113 -27.06 4.82 23.92
C GLU A 113 -27.19 3.73 22.83
N GLN A 114 -28.18 3.85 21.94
CA GLN A 114 -28.48 2.85 20.92
C GLN A 114 -28.14 3.34 19.51
N CYS A 115 -27.79 2.40 18.63
CA CYS A 115 -27.71 2.64 17.20
C CYS A 115 -28.26 1.44 16.43
N GLY A 116 -28.89 1.70 15.29
CA GLY A 116 -29.36 0.66 14.38
C GLY A 116 -28.25 0.21 13.45
N LEU A 117 -27.85 -1.06 13.51
CA LEU A 117 -26.92 -1.65 12.54
C LEU A 117 -27.69 -2.51 11.52
N PRO A 118 -27.40 -2.37 10.22
CA PRO A 118 -27.89 -3.32 9.23
C PRO A 118 -27.40 -4.73 9.55
N LYS A 119 -28.31 -5.71 9.55
CA LYS A 119 -28.02 -7.11 9.90
C LYS A 119 -26.79 -7.67 9.16
N LYS A 120 -26.64 -7.36 7.86
CA LYS A 120 -25.49 -7.79 7.06
C LYS A 120 -24.15 -7.20 7.52
N ILE A 121 -24.15 -5.93 7.94
CA ILE A 121 -22.93 -5.28 8.47
C ILE A 121 -22.59 -5.89 9.82
N ALA A 122 -23.59 -6.08 10.69
CA ALA A 122 -23.39 -6.74 11.97
C ALA A 122 -22.81 -8.15 11.79
N LEU A 123 -23.37 -8.95 10.87
CA LEU A 123 -22.90 -10.30 10.61
C LEU A 123 -21.42 -10.34 10.21
N GLU A 124 -20.96 -9.44 9.34
CA GLU A 124 -19.55 -9.42 8.92
C GLU A 124 -18.62 -8.88 10.02
N LEU A 125 -19.05 -7.88 10.79
CA LEU A 125 -18.29 -7.34 11.92
C LEU A 125 -18.10 -8.37 13.05
N PHE A 126 -19.15 -9.14 13.34
CA PHE A 126 -19.16 -10.11 14.43
C PHE A 126 -18.89 -11.55 13.97
N LYS A 127 -18.48 -11.75 12.71
CA LYS A 127 -18.28 -13.05 12.08
C LYS A 127 -17.50 -14.06 12.93
N PRO A 128 -16.34 -13.73 13.55
CA PRO A 128 -15.64 -14.70 14.40
C PRO A 128 -16.42 -15.11 15.65
N PHE A 129 -17.20 -14.19 16.24
CA PHE A 129 -17.99 -14.44 17.44
C PHE A 129 -19.21 -15.32 17.12
N VAL A 130 -19.90 -15.03 16.01
CA VAL A 130 -21.02 -15.83 15.52
C VAL A 130 -20.56 -17.25 15.16
N MET A 131 -19.43 -17.38 14.46
CA MET A 131 -18.84 -18.68 14.14
C MET A 131 -18.48 -19.50 15.39
N LYS A 132 -18.01 -18.84 16.45
CA LYS A 132 -17.70 -19.50 17.72
C LYS A 132 -18.99 -20.01 18.40
N LYS A 133 -19.99 -19.14 18.56
CA LYS A 133 -21.28 -19.52 19.15
C LYS A 133 -21.97 -20.66 18.40
N LEU A 134 -21.93 -20.65 17.07
CA LEU A 134 -22.48 -21.73 16.22
C LEU A 134 -21.88 -23.10 16.57
N VAL A 135 -20.60 -23.16 16.92
CA VAL A 135 -19.94 -24.40 17.32
C VAL A 135 -20.24 -24.74 18.78
N ASP A 136 -20.20 -23.75 19.67
CA ASP A 136 -20.47 -23.94 21.10
C ASP A 136 -21.91 -24.45 21.35
N GLU A 137 -22.88 -23.98 20.57
CA GLU A 137 -24.30 -24.41 20.66
C GLU A 137 -24.60 -25.67 19.81
N GLY A 138 -23.60 -26.21 19.11
CA GLY A 138 -23.74 -27.48 18.38
C GLY A 138 -24.42 -27.38 17.00
N PHE A 139 -24.77 -26.19 16.54
CA PHE A 139 -25.31 -25.97 15.18
C PHE A 139 -24.29 -26.28 14.09
N ALA A 140 -23.00 -26.07 14.36
CA ALA A 140 -21.90 -26.38 13.45
C ALA A 140 -20.93 -27.38 14.09
N GLN A 141 -20.57 -28.43 13.35
CA GLN A 141 -19.62 -29.45 13.83
C GLN A 141 -18.19 -28.92 14.01
N ASN A 142 -17.81 -27.88 13.27
CA ASN A 142 -16.49 -27.26 13.33
C ASN A 142 -16.50 -25.84 12.75
N ILE A 143 -15.41 -25.09 12.96
CA ILE A 143 -15.24 -23.71 12.46
C ILE A 143 -15.45 -23.58 10.94
N LYS A 144 -15.06 -24.58 10.14
CA LYS A 144 -15.21 -24.53 8.68
C LYS A 144 -16.67 -24.65 8.25
N SER A 145 -17.42 -25.52 8.92
CA SER A 145 -18.87 -25.63 8.77
C SER A 145 -19.56 -24.34 9.19
N ALA A 146 -19.19 -23.79 10.35
CA ALA A 146 -19.72 -22.52 10.85
C ALA A 146 -19.46 -21.36 9.87
N LYS A 147 -18.25 -21.27 9.30
CA LYS A 147 -17.93 -20.29 8.25
C LYS A 147 -18.86 -20.41 7.04
N THR A 148 -19.10 -21.63 6.59
CA THR A 148 -19.97 -21.91 5.44
C THR A 148 -21.42 -21.54 5.74
N MET A 149 -21.90 -21.78 6.96
CA MET A 149 -23.25 -21.39 7.39
C MET A 149 -23.40 -19.86 7.43
N VAL A 150 -22.39 -19.14 7.94
CA VAL A 150 -22.38 -17.67 7.95
C VAL A 150 -22.35 -17.10 6.53
N GLU A 151 -21.54 -17.66 5.62
CA GLU A 151 -21.48 -17.23 4.22
C GLU A 151 -22.77 -17.49 3.44
N LYS A 152 -23.54 -18.51 3.85
CA LYS A 152 -24.86 -18.83 3.28
C LYS A 152 -26.01 -18.06 3.93
N GLU A 153 -25.75 -17.26 4.96
CA GLU A 153 -26.77 -16.53 5.73
C GLU A 153 -27.89 -17.47 6.27
N SER A 154 -27.52 -18.68 6.75
CA SER A 154 -28.49 -19.66 7.30
C SER A 154 -29.33 -19.08 8.45
N ASN A 155 -30.54 -19.61 8.67
CA ASN A 155 -31.48 -19.05 9.66
C ASN A 155 -30.91 -18.98 11.08
N GLU A 156 -30.19 -20.03 11.51
CA GLU A 156 -29.59 -20.15 12.85
C GLU A 156 -28.54 -19.06 13.12
N VAL A 157 -27.96 -18.48 12.06
CA VAL A 157 -26.98 -17.40 12.15
C VAL A 157 -27.64 -16.12 12.67
N TRP A 158 -28.91 -15.88 12.32
CA TRP A 158 -29.63 -14.67 12.73
C TRP A 158 -30.01 -14.71 14.20
N ASP A 159 -30.41 -15.88 14.70
CA ASP A 159 -30.76 -16.08 16.12
C ASP A 159 -29.52 -15.91 17.01
N ILE A 160 -28.35 -16.37 16.56
CA ILE A 160 -27.08 -16.24 17.29
C ILE A 160 -26.54 -14.80 17.31
N LEU A 161 -26.88 -14.03 16.27
CA LEU A 161 -26.45 -12.64 16.10
C LEU A 161 -27.25 -11.67 16.99
N GLU A 162 -28.49 -12.01 17.34
CA GLU A 162 -29.34 -11.26 18.26
C GLU A 162 -28.89 -11.41 19.73
#